data_AF-A0A2P8GJW4-F1
#
_entry.id   AF-A0A2P8GJW4-F1
#
_cell.length_a   1.000
_cell.length_b   1.000
_cell.length_c   1.000
_cell.angle_alpha   90.00
_cell.angle_beta   90.00
_cell.angle_gamma   90.00
#
_symmetry.space_group_name_H-M   'P 1'
#
loop_
_entity.id
_entity.type
_entity.pdbx_description
1 polymer ?
#
loop_
_entity_poly.entity_id
_entity_poly.type
_entity_poly.pdbx_seq_one_letter_code
_entity_poly.pdbx_strand_id
1 'polypeptide(L)'
;MHLPRYDHYTNASKTIFEFVSEGPKGRIRKLVEYVPVDANDIYNLGFGDASESEVLYDDMIVSNNGDSVKVLATVAATVYEFTDRYPKAAVLATGSTRSRTRLYRMSITRHLREIRERFVIFGYCRSNYWEEFNKEKDYEVFLLTRIENRKELWLELKTINLIIKTAE
;
A
#
# COMPACT_ATOMS: atom_id res chain seq x y z
N MET A 1 7.69 10.97 -7.35
CA MET A 1 8.47 10.91 -6.09
C MET A 1 9.93 10.99 -6.43
N HIS A 2 10.64 12.00 -5.92
CA HIS A 2 12.09 12.20 -6.16
C HIS A 2 12.95 11.56 -5.05
N LEU A 3 12.48 10.49 -4.43
CA LEU A 3 13.26 9.75 -3.44
C LEU A 3 14.16 8.73 -4.14
N PRO A 4 15.35 8.45 -3.58
CA PRO A 4 16.10 7.26 -3.94
C PRO A 4 15.19 6.03 -3.80
N ARG A 5 15.17 5.20 -4.84
CA ARG A 5 14.48 3.91 -4.89
C ARG A 5 15.42 2.86 -5.48
N TYR A 6 15.11 1.59 -5.28
CA TYR A 6 15.78 0.53 -6.01
C TYR A 6 15.20 0.42 -7.41
N ASP A 7 16.02 -0.05 -8.34
CA ASP A 7 15.49 -0.58 -9.60
C ASP A 7 14.69 -1.84 -9.27
N HIS A 8 13.55 -1.98 -9.95
CA HIS A 8 12.64 -3.10 -9.75
C HIS A 8 12.24 -3.72 -11.09
N TYR A 9 11.92 -5.00 -11.05
CA TYR A 9 11.42 -5.78 -12.18
C TYR A 9 9.97 -6.14 -11.94
N THR A 10 9.22 -6.42 -13.00
CA THR A 10 7.80 -6.78 -12.88
C THR A 10 7.39 -7.84 -13.89
N ASN A 11 6.34 -8.60 -13.57
CA ASN A 11 5.71 -9.52 -14.50
C ASN A 11 4.90 -8.77 -15.58
N ALA A 12 4.49 -9.47 -16.64
CA ALA A 12 3.75 -8.86 -17.75
C ALA A 12 2.42 -8.21 -17.31
N SER A 13 1.77 -8.77 -16.28
CA SER A 13 0.53 -8.23 -15.70
C SER A 13 0.77 -7.03 -14.78
N LYS A 14 2.01 -6.71 -14.41
CA LYS A 14 2.35 -5.68 -13.43
C LYS A 14 1.70 -5.89 -12.05
N THR A 15 1.49 -7.14 -11.67
CA THR A 15 0.89 -7.53 -10.37
C THR A 15 1.92 -8.05 -9.38
N ILE A 16 3.12 -8.40 -9.85
CA ILE A 16 4.25 -8.84 -9.01
C ILE A 16 5.46 -8.00 -9.39
N PHE A 17 6.14 -7.48 -8.38
CA PHE A 17 7.37 -6.71 -8.54
C PHE A 17 8.47 -7.26 -7.65
N GLU A 18 9.70 -7.23 -8.13
CA GLU A 18 10.87 -7.69 -7.39
C GLU A 18 11.95 -6.61 -7.37
N PHE A 19 12.62 -6.42 -6.23
CA PHE A 19 13.81 -5.59 -6.12
C PHE A 19 14.77 -6.14 -5.05
N VAL A 20 16.02 -5.66 -5.07
CA VAL A 20 17.04 -6.05 -4.09
C VAL A 20 17.30 -4.88 -3.14
N SER A 21 17.00 -5.07 -1.86
CA SER A 21 17.38 -4.16 -0.77
C SER A 21 18.85 -4.38 -0.41
N GLU A 22 19.63 -3.31 -0.33
CA GLU A 22 21.06 -3.36 -0.04
C GLU A 22 21.38 -2.49 1.18
N GLY A 23 21.99 -3.08 2.19
CA GLY A 23 22.29 -2.40 3.44
C GLY A 23 23.23 -3.20 4.35
N PRO A 24 23.35 -2.84 5.63
CA PRO A 24 24.31 -3.45 6.56
C PRO A 24 24.10 -4.95 6.82
N LYS A 25 22.92 -5.50 6.48
CA LYS A 25 22.61 -6.94 6.57
C LYS A 25 22.79 -7.66 5.24
N GLY A 26 23.37 -7.00 4.24
CA GLY A 26 23.62 -7.55 2.93
C GLY A 26 22.52 -7.25 1.92
N ARG A 27 22.43 -8.12 0.92
CA ARG A 27 21.47 -8.02 -0.19
C ARG A 27 20.27 -8.91 0.09
N ILE A 28 19.08 -8.32 0.14
CA ILE A 28 17.84 -9.01 0.48
C ILE A 28 16.86 -8.83 -0.68
N ARG A 29 16.46 -9.94 -1.30
CA ARG A 29 15.41 -9.93 -2.33
C ARG A 29 14.07 -9.60 -1.67
N LYS A 30 13.32 -8.68 -2.26
CA LYS A 30 12.00 -8.27 -1.79
C LYS A 30 10.99 -8.38 -2.91
N LEU A 31 9.77 -8.78 -2.56
CA LEU A 31 8.65 -8.89 -3.48
C LEU A 31 7.52 -7.95 -3.05
N VAL A 32 6.83 -7.39 -4.04
CA VAL A 32 5.57 -6.67 -3.88
C VAL A 32 4.53 -7.38 -4.74
N GLU A 33 3.37 -7.65 -4.18
CA GLU A 33 2.28 -8.34 -4.84
C GLU A 33 0.98 -7.57 -4.69
N TYR A 34 0.20 -7.53 -5.77
CA TYR A 34 -1.15 -6.98 -5.84
C TYR A 34 -2.15 -8.12 -6.04
N VAL A 35 -2.87 -8.47 -4.99
CA VAL A 35 -3.85 -9.57 -5.00
C VAL A 35 -5.27 -8.99 -5.00
N PRO A 36 -6.14 -9.32 -5.96
CA PRO A 36 -7.54 -8.92 -5.91
C PRO A 36 -8.20 -9.37 -4.61
N VAL A 37 -8.87 -8.47 -3.91
CA VAL A 37 -9.65 -8.77 -2.70
C VAL A 37 -11.05 -9.25 -3.08
N ASP A 38 -11.64 -8.63 -4.10
CA ASP A 38 -12.96 -8.93 -4.62
C ASP A 38 -13.09 -8.50 -6.09
N ALA A 39 -14.33 -8.46 -6.60
CA ALA A 39 -14.64 -8.04 -7.97
C ALA A 39 -14.64 -6.51 -8.17
N ASN A 40 -14.45 -5.69 -7.13
CA ASN A 40 -14.64 -4.23 -7.16
C ASN A 40 -13.34 -3.47 -7.47
N ASP A 41 -12.43 -4.05 -8.26
CA ASP A 41 -11.12 -3.47 -8.56
C ASP A 41 -10.30 -3.10 -7.28
N ILE A 42 -10.56 -3.77 -6.15
CA ILE A 42 -9.80 -3.61 -4.91
C ILE A 42 -8.68 -4.66 -4.87
N TYR A 43 -7.45 -4.21 -4.65
CA TYR A 43 -6.26 -5.06 -4.59
C TYR A 43 -5.53 -4.86 -3.28
N ASN A 44 -5.25 -5.95 -2.57
CA ASN A 44 -4.37 -5.95 -1.42
C ASN A 44 -2.91 -5.84 -1.89
N LEU A 45 -2.21 -4.83 -1.39
CA LEU A 45 -0.77 -4.68 -1.54
C LEU A 45 -0.07 -5.38 -0.38
N GLY A 46 0.57 -6.50 -0.69
CA GLY A 46 1.51 -7.17 0.19
C GLY A 46 2.94 -6.94 -0.26
N PHE A 47 3.86 -6.81 0.69
CA PHE A 47 5.29 -6.86 0.38
C PHE A 47 6.09 -7.40 1.55
N GLY A 48 7.20 -8.06 1.24
CA GLY A 48 8.05 -8.73 2.22
C GLY A 48 9.39 -9.18 1.64
N ASP A 49 10.13 -9.95 2.44
CA ASP A 49 11.37 -10.59 2.01
C ASP A 49 11.01 -11.81 1.17
N ALA A 50 11.57 -11.93 -0.03
CA ALA A 50 11.29 -13.05 -0.92
C ALA A 50 11.68 -14.37 -0.24
N SER A 51 10.81 -15.37 -0.33
CA SER A 51 11.06 -16.69 0.26
C SER A 51 11.49 -17.67 -0.83
N GLU A 52 12.35 -18.61 -0.46
CA GLU A 52 12.76 -19.72 -1.35
C GLU A 52 11.78 -20.92 -1.27
N SER A 53 10.69 -20.78 -0.49
CA SER A 53 9.65 -21.80 -0.29
C SER A 53 8.45 -21.63 -1.24
N GLU A 54 7.40 -22.44 -1.06
CA GLU A 54 6.14 -22.31 -1.82
C GLU A 54 5.40 -20.99 -1.57
N VAL A 55 5.66 -20.33 -0.44
CA VAL A 55 5.16 -18.98 -0.15
C VAL A 55 6.03 -17.97 -0.89
N LEU A 56 5.41 -17.03 -1.63
CA LEU A 56 6.15 -16.05 -2.44
C LEU A 56 7.07 -15.15 -1.60
N TYR A 57 6.60 -14.66 -0.45
CA TYR A 57 7.38 -13.80 0.45
C TYR A 57 6.91 -13.89 1.90
N ASP A 58 7.80 -13.54 2.82
CA ASP A 58 7.51 -13.39 4.25
C ASP A 58 7.39 -11.89 4.58
N ASP A 59 6.20 -11.49 5.00
CA ASP A 59 5.86 -10.11 5.38
C ASP A 59 5.88 -9.88 6.90
N MET A 60 6.18 -10.92 7.69
CA MET A 60 6.35 -10.87 9.14
C MET A 60 7.81 -10.64 9.54
N ILE A 61 8.76 -11.00 8.68
CA ILE A 61 10.20 -10.77 8.90
C ILE A 61 10.52 -9.28 8.93
N VAL A 62 11.27 -8.89 9.96
CA VAL A 62 11.87 -7.56 10.07
C VAL A 62 13.36 -7.68 9.77
N SER A 63 13.74 -7.47 8.51
CA SER A 63 15.15 -7.57 8.08
C SER A 63 16.07 -6.50 8.68
N ASN A 64 15.52 -5.33 9.06
CA ASN A 64 16.27 -4.21 9.64
C ASN A 64 17.54 -3.83 8.83
N ASN A 65 17.44 -3.84 7.49
CA ASN A 65 18.57 -3.56 6.59
C ASN A 65 18.94 -2.06 6.50
N GLY A 66 18.44 -1.22 7.42
CA GLY A 66 18.80 0.20 7.51
C GLY A 66 18.26 1.10 6.39
N ASP A 67 17.41 0.60 5.50
CA ASP A 67 17.03 1.24 4.24
C ASP A 67 15.51 1.39 4.06
N SER A 68 14.74 1.36 5.16
CA SER A 68 13.27 1.34 5.14
C SER A 68 12.63 2.47 4.32
N VAL A 69 13.24 3.66 4.32
CA VAL A 69 12.78 4.79 3.50
C VAL A 69 12.90 4.48 2.00
N LYS A 70 14.02 3.91 1.56
CA LYS A 70 14.27 3.54 0.16
C LYS A 70 13.38 2.36 -0.27
N VAL A 71 13.15 1.40 0.64
CA VAL A 71 12.19 0.30 0.45
C VAL A 71 10.78 0.84 0.24
N LEU A 72 10.28 1.71 1.12
CA LEU A 72 8.93 2.29 0.97
C LEU A 72 8.80 3.19 -0.27
N ALA A 73 9.86 3.91 -0.64
CA ALA A 73 9.89 4.67 -1.89
C ALA A 73 9.79 3.76 -3.13
N THR A 74 10.43 2.59 -3.06
CA THR A 74 10.36 1.57 -4.13
C THR A 74 8.96 0.96 -4.20
N VAL A 75 8.38 0.56 -3.07
CA VAL A 75 6.99 0.07 -3.01
C VAL A 75 6.02 1.12 -3.54
N ALA A 76 6.19 2.39 -3.16
CA ALA A 76 5.35 3.45 -3.69
C ALA A 76 5.50 3.58 -5.21
N ALA A 77 6.71 3.43 -5.77
CA ALA A 77 6.91 3.46 -7.23
C ALA A 77 6.15 2.33 -7.94
N THR A 78 6.07 1.13 -7.35
CA THR A 78 5.27 0.04 -7.94
C THR A 78 3.77 0.35 -7.92
N VAL A 79 3.28 1.12 -6.94
CA VAL A 79 1.88 1.58 -6.89
C VAL A 79 1.55 2.49 -8.07
N TYR A 80 2.44 3.41 -8.43
CA TYR A 80 2.26 4.24 -9.62
C TYR A 80 2.19 3.38 -10.87
N GLU A 81 3.12 2.42 -11.01
CA GLU A 81 3.20 1.56 -12.19
C GLU A 81 2.01 0.59 -12.32
N PHE A 82 1.59 -0.01 -11.21
CA PHE A 82 0.41 -0.87 -11.14
C PHE A 82 -0.85 -0.09 -11.52
N THR A 83 -1.06 1.08 -10.92
CA THR A 83 -2.25 1.89 -11.21
C THR A 83 -2.19 2.56 -12.59
N ASP A 84 -1.03 2.72 -13.21
CA ASP A 84 -0.95 3.15 -14.62
C ASP A 84 -1.48 2.04 -15.55
N ARG A 85 -1.33 0.76 -15.17
CA ARG A 85 -1.87 -0.40 -15.88
C ARG A 85 -3.34 -0.67 -15.56
N TYR A 86 -3.75 -0.45 -14.31
CA TYR A 86 -5.10 -0.62 -13.80
C TYR A 86 -5.63 0.71 -13.23
N PRO A 87 -6.06 1.67 -14.09
CA PRO A 87 -6.42 3.01 -13.64
C PRO A 87 -7.58 3.09 -12.67
N LYS A 88 -8.47 2.08 -12.66
CA LYS A 88 -9.61 1.98 -11.76
C LYS A 88 -9.29 1.36 -10.40
N ALA A 89 -8.11 0.77 -10.24
CA ALA A 89 -7.79 0.00 -9.05
C ALA A 89 -7.78 0.87 -7.78
N ALA A 90 -8.29 0.31 -6.69
CA ALA A 90 -8.08 0.79 -5.34
C ALA A 90 -7.10 -0.16 -4.62
N VAL A 91 -6.00 0.38 -4.13
CA VAL A 91 -4.93 -0.36 -3.47
C VAL A 91 -5.14 -0.30 -1.96
N LEU A 92 -5.47 -1.45 -1.38
CA LEU A 92 -5.58 -1.65 0.06
C LEU A 92 -4.18 -1.92 0.63
N ALA A 93 -3.81 -1.20 1.69
CA ALA A 93 -2.53 -1.37 2.36
C ALA A 93 -2.72 -1.39 3.88
N THR A 94 -2.28 -2.48 4.50
CA THR A 94 -2.13 -2.58 5.95
C THR A 94 -0.84 -3.32 6.28
N GLY A 95 -0.24 -3.01 7.42
CA GLY A 95 0.94 -3.73 7.88
C GLY A 95 0.53 -4.98 8.65
N SER A 96 1.26 -6.08 8.47
CA SER A 96 1.05 -7.33 9.23
C SER A 96 1.28 -7.16 10.74
N THR A 97 1.87 -6.03 11.14
CA THR A 97 1.95 -5.57 12.53
C THR A 97 1.56 -4.10 12.65
N ARG A 98 1.09 -3.68 13.84
CA ARG A 98 0.79 -2.27 14.14
C ARG A 98 1.97 -1.33 13.88
N SER A 99 3.19 -1.80 14.10
CA SER A 99 4.43 -1.05 13.82
C SER A 99 4.60 -0.80 12.31
N ARG A 100 4.31 -1.78 11.45
CA ARG A 100 4.33 -1.62 9.99
C ARG A 100 3.21 -0.69 9.52
N THR A 101 2.00 -0.82 10.04
CA THR A 101 0.90 0.11 9.73
C THR A 101 1.27 1.54 10.10
N ARG A 102 1.93 1.76 11.24
CA ARG A 102 2.46 3.08 11.63
C ARG A 102 3.56 3.58 10.69
N LEU A 103 4.44 2.70 10.24
CA LEU A 103 5.48 3.02 9.26
C LEU A 103 4.86 3.51 7.94
N TYR A 104 3.80 2.85 7.47
CA TYR A 104 3.08 3.26 6.26
C TYR A 104 2.44 4.63 6.45
N ARG A 105 1.76 4.86 7.58
CA ARG A 105 1.19 6.16 7.95
C ARG A 105 2.24 7.28 7.92
N MET A 106 3.41 7.05 8.51
CA MET A 106 4.50 8.02 8.52
C MET A 106 5.02 8.33 7.11
N SER A 107 5.17 7.30 6.27
CA SER A 107 5.59 7.47 4.86
C SER A 107 4.56 8.26 4.06
N ILE A 108 3.27 7.89 4.16
CA ILE A 108 2.16 8.59 3.53
C ILE A 108 2.13 10.05 3.96
N THR A 109 2.20 10.34 5.26
CA THR A 109 2.20 11.71 5.79
C THR A 109 3.38 12.52 5.25
N ARG A 110 4.58 11.94 5.20
CA ARG A 110 5.79 12.60 4.70
C ARG A 110 5.67 13.01 3.24
N HIS A 111 4.96 12.22 2.43
CA HIS A 111 4.81 12.42 0.99
C HIS A 111 3.40 12.87 0.58
N LEU A 112 2.56 13.28 1.54
CA LEU A 112 1.13 13.52 1.32
C LEU A 112 0.86 14.56 0.23
N ARG A 113 1.66 15.63 0.17
CA ARG A 113 1.51 16.68 -0.86
C ARG A 113 1.64 16.08 -2.26
N GLU A 114 2.65 15.26 -2.47
CA GLU A 114 2.95 14.67 -3.76
C GLU A 114 1.97 13.55 -4.11
N ILE A 115 1.61 12.71 -3.14
CA ILE A 115 0.60 11.65 -3.34
C ILE A 115 -0.73 12.26 -3.81
N ARG A 116 -1.12 13.42 -3.23
CA ARG A 116 -2.35 14.14 -3.59
C ARG A 116 -2.38 14.72 -5.01
N GLU A 117 -1.26 14.75 -5.72
CA GLU A 117 -1.22 15.20 -7.11
C GLU A 117 -1.87 14.18 -8.07
N ARG A 118 -1.85 12.88 -7.71
CA ARG A 118 -2.40 11.80 -8.57
C ARG A 118 -3.36 10.86 -7.85
N PHE A 119 -3.39 10.87 -6.53
CA PHE A 119 -4.15 9.92 -5.74
C PHE A 119 -4.98 10.59 -4.64
N VAL A 120 -6.01 9.87 -4.23
CA VAL A 120 -6.74 10.09 -2.97
C VAL A 120 -6.46 8.90 -2.04
N ILE A 121 -6.40 9.16 -0.74
CA ILE A 121 -6.23 8.14 0.30
C ILE A 121 -7.43 8.19 1.23
N PHE A 122 -8.02 7.04 1.50
CA PHE A 122 -8.97 6.82 2.58
C PHE A 122 -8.32 5.98 3.67
N GLY A 123 -8.77 6.17 4.90
CA GLY A 123 -8.31 5.40 6.05
C GLY A 123 -9.50 4.78 6.79
N TYR A 124 -9.32 3.53 7.24
CA TYR A 124 -10.26 2.85 8.12
C TYR A 124 -9.89 3.10 9.57
N CYS A 125 -10.80 3.74 10.29
CA CYS A 125 -10.67 4.11 11.69
C CYS A 125 -11.05 2.96 12.62
N ARG A 126 -10.51 2.98 13.84
CA ARG A 126 -10.87 2.05 14.93
C ARG A 126 -12.32 2.06 15.34
N SER A 127 -13.02 3.18 15.12
CA SER A 127 -14.47 3.26 15.36
C SER A 127 -15.28 2.71 14.18
N ASN A 128 -14.70 1.77 13.42
CA ASN A 128 -15.29 1.05 12.31
C ASN A 128 -15.91 1.94 11.22
N TYR A 129 -15.15 2.91 10.71
CA TYR A 129 -15.61 3.71 9.59
C TYR A 129 -14.47 4.16 8.68
N TRP A 130 -14.79 4.32 7.40
CA TRP A 130 -13.92 4.90 6.38
C TRP A 130 -14.08 6.41 6.30
N GLU A 131 -12.96 7.12 6.17
CA GLU A 131 -12.93 8.55 5.86
C GLU A 131 -11.71 8.89 5.00
N GLU A 132 -11.69 10.10 4.44
CA GLU A 132 -10.48 10.59 3.78
C GLU A 132 -9.33 10.73 4.78
N PHE A 133 -8.13 10.34 4.36
CA PHE A 133 -6.95 10.32 5.21
C PHE A 133 -6.61 11.70 5.81
N ASN A 134 -6.49 11.72 7.14
CA ASN A 134 -6.03 12.85 7.92
C ASN A 134 -4.78 12.47 8.72
N LYS A 135 -3.66 13.18 8.48
CA LYS A 135 -2.38 12.93 9.15
C LYS A 135 -2.42 13.02 10.68
N GLU A 136 -3.41 13.73 11.25
CA GLU A 136 -3.58 13.90 12.69
C GLU A 136 -4.35 12.73 13.34
N LYS A 137 -4.83 11.77 12.53
CA LYS A 137 -5.57 10.59 13.00
C LYS A 137 -4.77 9.29 12.80
N ASP A 138 -5.14 8.28 13.57
CA ASP A 138 -4.63 6.92 13.44
C ASP A 138 -5.63 6.07 12.65
N TYR A 139 -5.09 5.22 11.77
CA TYR A 139 -5.84 4.32 10.90
C TYR A 139 -5.24 2.92 10.96
N GLU A 140 -6.07 1.91 10.75
CA GLU A 140 -5.67 0.50 10.74
C GLU A 140 -5.43 -0.04 9.34
N VAL A 141 -6.13 0.55 8.35
CA VAL A 141 -6.03 0.20 6.94
C VAL A 141 -6.05 1.48 6.11
N PHE A 142 -5.29 1.50 5.03
CA PHE A 142 -5.28 2.56 4.03
C PHE A 142 -5.85 2.02 2.72
N LEU A 143 -6.59 2.86 2.01
CA LEU A 143 -7.10 2.56 0.67
C LEU A 143 -6.72 3.74 -0.24
N LEU A 144 -5.89 3.47 -1.24
CA LEU A 144 -5.39 4.46 -2.18
C LEU A 144 -6.00 4.22 -3.57
N THR A 145 -6.49 5.25 -4.23
CA THR A 145 -6.89 5.16 -5.65
C THR A 145 -6.55 6.44 -6.40
N ARG A 146 -6.56 6.39 -7.73
CA ARG A 146 -6.34 7.58 -8.55
C ARG A 146 -7.42 8.62 -8.30
N ILE A 147 -7.06 9.90 -8.39
CA ILE A 147 -7.94 11.00 -8.01
C ILE A 147 -9.25 11.02 -8.82
N GLU A 148 -9.22 10.53 -10.06
CA GLU A 148 -10.37 10.41 -10.95
C GLU A 148 -11.44 9.46 -10.39
N ASN A 149 -11.04 8.44 -9.62
CA ASN A 149 -11.95 7.44 -9.04
C ASN A 149 -12.54 7.88 -7.68
N ARG A 150 -12.13 9.05 -7.15
CA ARG A 150 -12.48 9.51 -5.80
C ARG A 150 -13.97 9.50 -5.51
N LYS A 151 -14.78 9.98 -6.46
CA LYS A 151 -16.23 10.17 -6.24
C LYS A 151 -16.95 8.82 -6.12
N GLU A 152 -16.62 7.89 -7.01
CA GLU A 152 -17.19 6.54 -7.05
C GLU A 152 -16.83 5.77 -5.79
N LEU A 153 -15.53 5.65 -5.49
CA LEU A 153 -15.06 4.96 -4.30
C LEU A 153 -15.61 5.58 -3.01
N TRP A 154 -15.68 6.92 -2.91
CA TRP A 154 -16.24 7.56 -1.72
C TRP A 154 -17.73 7.27 -1.51
N LEU A 155 -18.49 7.05 -2.59
CA LEU A 155 -19.89 6.66 -2.47
C LEU A 155 -20.02 5.24 -1.92
N GLU A 156 -19.21 4.30 -2.41
CA GLU A 156 -19.16 2.92 -1.91
C GLU A 156 -18.79 2.86 -0.43
N LEU A 157 -17.73 3.57 -0.04
CA LEU A 157 -17.29 3.64 1.36
C LEU A 157 -18.36 4.23 2.28
N LYS A 158 -19.15 5.20 1.81
CA LYS A 158 -20.28 5.74 2.58
C LYS A 158 -21.40 4.73 2.75
N THR A 159 -21.71 3.93 1.73
CA THR A 159 -22.66 2.82 1.84
C THR A 159 -22.19 1.79 2.86
N ILE A 160 -20.90 1.41 2.81
CA ILE A 160 -20.29 0.50 3.80
C ILE A 160 -20.42 1.08 5.21
N ASN A 161 -20.08 2.35 5.41
CA ASN A 161 -20.20 3.02 6.71
C ASN A 161 -21.65 3.01 7.24
N LEU A 162 -22.66 3.13 6.38
CA LEU A 162 -24.07 3.04 6.78
C LEU A 162 -24.42 1.62 7.22
N ILE A 163 -23.97 0.60 6.49
CA ILE A 163 -24.21 -0.81 6.82
C ILE A 163 -23.59 -1.15 8.19
N ILE A 164 -22.34 -0.74 8.42
CA ILE A 164 -21.65 -0.98 9.70
C ILE A 164 -22.44 -0.37 10.86
N LYS A 165 -22.89 0.88 10.72
CA LYS A 165 -23.69 1.57 11.76
C LYS A 165 -25.02 0.89 12.07
N THR A 166 -25.62 0.21 11.10
CA THR A 166 -26.90 -0.51 11.30
C THR A 166 -26.74 -1.92 11.87
N ALA A 167 -25.51 -2.43 11.90
CA ALA A 167 -25.18 -3.75 12.46
C ALA A 167 -24.73 -3.69 13.94
N GLU A 168 -24.55 -2.49 14.49
CA GLU A 168 -24.33 -2.20 15.92
C GLU A 168 -25.67 -1.91 16.63
#